data_AF-A0A9E3SUM8-F1
#
_entry.id   AF-A0A9E3SUM8-F1
#
_cell.length_a   1.000
_cell.length_b   1.000
_cell.length_c   1.000
_cell.angle_alpha   90.00
_cell.angle_beta   90.00
_cell.angle_gamma   90.00
#
_symmetry.space_group_name_H-M   'P 1'
#
loop_
_entity.id
_entity.type
_entity.pdbx_description
1 polymer ?
#
loop_
_entity_poly.entity_id
_entity_poly.type
_entity_poly.pdbx_seq_one_letter_code
_entity_poly.pdbx_strand_id
1 'polypeptide(L)'
;MKTLQPDYNAPPITDQALKILEVLQNKPGQWLKRKEIALDLGKRRLTPYDIELLQRLCDEGMAEIGKRPNPTPIGYEYAYRAAFQD
;
A
#
# COMPACT_ATOMS: atom_id res chain seq x y z
N MET A 1 23.46 -3.48 7.21
CA MET A 1 22.15 -3.43 6.52
C MET A 1 21.61 -4.84 6.47
N LYS A 2 20.41 -5.09 6.99
CA LYS A 2 19.78 -6.42 6.98
C LYS A 2 19.14 -6.59 5.61
N THR A 3 19.76 -7.34 4.71
CA THR A 3 19.15 -7.71 3.44
C THR A 3 18.02 -8.67 3.76
N LEU A 4 16.77 -8.20 3.64
CA LEU A 4 15.61 -9.10 3.68
C LEU A 4 15.73 -9.98 2.42
N GLN A 5 16.10 -11.23 2.61
CA GLN A 5 16.07 -12.21 1.53
C GLN A 5 14.60 -12.38 1.11
N PRO A 6 14.27 -12.36 -0.19
CA PRO A 6 12.92 -12.64 -0.63
C PRO A 6 12.54 -14.04 -0.16
N ASP A 7 11.44 -14.13 0.59
CA ASP A 7 10.89 -15.41 1.03
C ASP A 7 10.28 -16.11 -0.20
N TYR A 8 11.06 -16.99 -0.82
CA TYR A 8 10.62 -17.80 -1.96
C TYR A 8 9.50 -18.81 -1.63
N ASN A 9 9.08 -18.92 -0.36
CA ASN A 9 7.90 -19.68 0.08
C ASN A 9 6.69 -18.79 0.36
N ALA A 10 6.76 -17.48 0.11
CA ALA A 10 5.61 -16.60 0.28
C ALA A 10 4.47 -17.05 -0.66
N PRO A 11 3.23 -17.23 -0.14
CA PRO A 11 2.11 -17.65 -0.97
C PRO A 11 1.87 -16.63 -2.09
N PRO A 12 1.42 -17.03 -3.29
CA PRO A 12 1.23 -16.11 -4.40
C PRO A 12 0.46 -14.84 -4.03
N ILE A 13 0.81 -13.71 -4.66
CA ILE A 13 0.03 -12.48 -4.52
C ILE A 13 -1.41 -12.76 -4.94
N THR A 14 -2.35 -12.45 -4.05
CA THR A 14 -3.76 -12.74 -4.26
C THR A 14 -4.41 -11.73 -5.19
N ASP A 15 -5.53 -12.09 -5.82
CA ASP A 15 -6.32 -11.16 -6.65
C ASP A 15 -6.70 -9.88 -5.89
N GLN A 16 -6.96 -10.00 -4.57
CA GLN A 16 -7.29 -8.85 -3.75
C GLN A 16 -6.09 -7.91 -3.56
N ALA A 17 -4.88 -8.44 -3.43
CA ALA A 17 -3.66 -7.64 -3.39
C ALA A 17 -3.38 -6.98 -4.74
N LEU A 18 -3.59 -7.70 -5.85
CA LEU A 18 -3.47 -7.11 -7.19
C LEU A 18 -4.43 -5.94 -7.39
N LYS A 19 -5.68 -6.04 -6.93
CA LYS A 19 -6.64 -4.91 -6.99
C LYS A 19 -6.18 -3.70 -6.17
N ILE A 20 -5.60 -3.92 -4.99
CA ILE A 20 -5.03 -2.84 -4.18
C ILE A 20 -3.85 -2.19 -4.91
N LEU A 21 -2.98 -2.99 -5.52
CA LEU A 21 -1.85 -2.50 -6.30
C LEU A 21 -2.31 -1.71 -7.53
N GLU A 22 -3.31 -2.21 -8.25
CA GLU A 22 -3.91 -1.55 -9.41
C GLU A 22 -4.45 -0.16 -9.05
N VAL A 23 -5.13 -0.02 -7.91
CA VAL A 23 -5.58 1.29 -7.41
C VAL A 23 -4.41 2.27 -7.24
N LEU A 24 -3.28 1.80 -6.72
CA LEU A 24 -2.08 2.63 -6.55
C LEU A 24 -1.41 2.96 -7.90
N GLN A 25 -1.32 1.98 -8.79
CA GLN A 25 -0.70 2.12 -10.12
C GLN A 25 -1.50 3.04 -11.05
N ASN A 26 -2.83 3.07 -10.92
CA ASN A 26 -3.70 3.97 -11.66
C ASN A 26 -3.54 5.44 -11.24
N LYS A 27 -2.79 5.74 -10.17
CA LYS A 27 -2.49 7.08 -9.68
C LYS A 27 -0.98 7.27 -9.49
N PRO A 28 -0.20 7.19 -10.59
CA PRO A 28 1.26 7.18 -10.50
C PRO A 28 1.76 8.49 -9.85
N GLY A 29 2.72 8.34 -8.93
CA GLY A 29 3.30 9.46 -8.18
C GLY A 29 2.42 10.06 -7.08
N GLN A 30 1.13 9.68 -6.98
CA GLN A 30 0.24 10.16 -5.93
C GLN A 30 0.38 9.31 -4.66
N TRP A 31 0.35 9.99 -3.51
CA TRP A 31 0.31 9.36 -2.20
C TRP A 31 -1.13 9.27 -1.71
N LEU A 32 -1.64 8.05 -1.56
CA LEU A 32 -3.01 7.75 -1.15
C LEU A 32 -3.07 7.28 0.30
N LYS A 33 -4.01 7.83 1.06
CA LYS A 33 -4.37 7.35 2.39
C LYS A 33 -5.22 6.08 2.27
N ARG A 34 -5.27 5.28 3.34
CA ARG A 34 -6.13 4.09 3.40
C ARG A 34 -7.61 4.38 3.05
N LYS A 35 -8.12 5.55 3.41
CA LYS A 35 -9.49 5.97 3.07
C LYS A 35 -9.67 6.14 1.56
N GLU A 36 -8.70 6.74 0.88
CA GLU A 36 -8.75 6.97 -0.56
C GLU A 36 -8.65 5.64 -1.32
N ILE A 37 -7.73 4.77 -0.91
CA ILE A 37 -7.62 3.39 -1.46
C ILE A 37 -8.93 2.63 -1.27
N ALA A 38 -9.56 2.72 -0.09
CA ALA A 38 -10.84 2.06 0.15
C ALA A 38 -11.93 2.58 -0.78
N LEU A 39 -12.02 3.90 -0.98
CA LEU A 39 -13.02 4.51 -1.85
C LEU A 39 -12.86 4.04 -3.30
N ASP A 40 -11.63 3.97 -3.81
CA ASP A 40 -11.36 3.45 -5.16
C ASP A 40 -11.72 1.96 -5.31
N LEU A 41 -11.59 1.17 -4.23
CA LEU A 41 -12.05 -0.22 -4.18
C LEU A 41 -13.58 -0.36 -4.00
N GLY A 42 -14.34 0.74 -3.97
CA GLY A 42 -15.78 0.73 -3.71
C GLY A 42 -16.14 0.38 -2.26
N LYS A 43 -15.21 0.53 -1.32
CA LYS A 43 -15.35 0.19 0.10
C LYS A 43 -15.43 1.45 0.96
N ARG A 44 -16.15 1.36 2.09
CA ARG A 44 -16.17 2.44 3.10
C ARG A 44 -14.82 2.58 3.84
N ARG A 45 -14.13 1.46 4.03
CA ARG A 45 -12.83 1.34 4.71
C ARG A 45 -12.11 0.08 4.26
N LEU A 46 -10.79 0.07 4.34
CA LEU A 46 -10.00 -1.16 4.20
C LEU A 46 -10.32 -2.10 5.37
N THR A 47 -10.49 -3.38 5.08
CA THR A 47 -10.59 -4.42 6.10
C THR A 47 -9.22 -4.71 6.72
N PRO A 48 -9.14 -5.38 7.87
CA PRO A 48 -7.85 -5.83 8.41
C PRO A 48 -7.03 -6.62 7.41
N TYR A 49 -7.69 -7.52 6.66
CA TYR A 49 -7.05 -8.29 5.58
C TYR A 49 -6.52 -7.39 4.45
N ASP A 50 -7.29 -6.39 4.01
CA ASP A 50 -6.80 -5.43 3.00
C ASP A 50 -5.56 -4.65 3.51
N ILE A 51 -5.49 -4.34 4.81
CA ILE A 51 -4.33 -3.65 5.41
C ILE A 51 -3.11 -4.57 5.45
N GLU A 52 -3.28 -5.85 5.78
CA GLU A 52 -2.22 -6.85 5.74
C GLU A 52 -1.68 -7.02 4.31
N LEU A 53 -2.57 -7.11 3.32
CA LEU A 53 -2.16 -7.19 1.92
C LEU A 53 -1.43 -5.93 1.46
N LEU A 54 -1.90 -4.74 1.85
CA LEU A 54 -1.24 -3.48 1.54
C LEU A 54 0.16 -3.39 2.19
N GLN A 55 0.30 -3.87 3.42
CA GLN A 55 1.61 -3.95 4.08
C GLN A 55 2.54 -4.92 3.34
N ARG A 56 2.01 -6.09 2.96
CA ARG A 56 2.76 -7.08 2.19
C ARG A 56 3.26 -6.53 0.85
N LEU A 57 2.43 -5.79 0.12
CA LEU A 57 2.86 -5.11 -1.11
C LEU A 57 4.01 -4.12 -0.86
N CYS A 58 4.05 -3.47 0.31
CA CYS A 58 5.17 -2.61 0.70
C CYS A 58 6.42 -3.43 1.02
N ASP A 59 6.27 -4.53 1.75
CA ASP A 59 7.38 -5.40 2.13
C ASP A 59 8.04 -6.07 0.91
N GLU A 60 7.24 -6.36 -0.13
CA GLU A 60 7.71 -6.90 -1.43
C GLU A 60 8.19 -5.81 -2.41
N GLY A 61 8.15 -4.54 -2.02
CA GLY A 61 8.62 -3.43 -2.85
C GLY A 61 7.73 -3.10 -4.06
N MET A 62 6.49 -3.62 -4.10
CA MET A 62 5.50 -3.26 -5.13
C MET A 62 4.80 -1.94 -4.82
N ALA A 63 4.74 -1.58 -3.53
CA ALA A 63 4.23 -0.31 -3.04
C ALA A 63 5.23 0.32 -2.07
N GLU A 64 5.05 1.61 -1.79
CA GLU A 64 5.79 2.33 -0.77
C GLU A 64 4.84 2.87 0.29
N ILE A 65 5.28 2.89 1.54
CA ILE A 65 4.60 3.54 2.66
C ILE A 65 5.43 4.72 3.17
N GLY A 66 4.79 5.86 3.42
CA GLY A 66 5.46 7.06 3.89
C GLY A 66 4.60 7.90 4.83
N LYS A 67 5.25 8.67 5.69
CA LYS A 67 4.58 9.70 6.49
C LYS A 67 4.40 10.96 5.65
N ARG A 68 3.20 11.53 5.68
CA ARG A 68 2.86 12.80 5.03
C ARG A 68 2.39 13.81 6.06
N PRO A 69 2.78 15.09 5.95
CA PRO A 69 2.30 16.13 6.85
C PRO A 69 0.77 16.17 6.83
N ASN A 70 0.17 16.25 8.01
CA ASN A 70 -1.28 16.34 8.15
C ASN A 70 -1.59 17.41 9.20
N PRO A 71 -2.53 18.35 8.98
CA PRO A 71 -2.91 19.39 9.94
C PRO A 71 -3.53 18.90 11.27
N THR A 72 -3.59 17.59 11.52
CA THR A 72 -4.04 17.05 12.81
C THR A 72 -2.97 17.24 13.89
N PRO A 73 -3.32 17.21 15.20
CA PRO A 73 -2.35 17.38 16.29
C PRO A 73 -1.19 16.36 16.29
N ILE A 74 -1.39 15.20 15.66
CA ILE A 74 -0.36 14.17 15.48
C ILE A 74 0.71 14.61 14.45
N GLY A 75 0.37 15.54 13.56
CA GLY A 75 1.27 16.18 12.61
C GLY A 75 1.57 15.36 11.35
N TYR A 76 1.16 14.10 11.29
CA TYR A 76 1.37 13.26 10.11
C TYR A 76 0.30 12.17 9.94
N GLU A 77 0.23 11.63 8.73
CA GLU A 77 -0.54 10.44 8.39
C GLU A 77 0.28 9.47 7.53
N TYR A 78 -0.10 8.19 7.53
CA TYR A 78 0.48 7.22 6.61
C TYR A 78 -0.24 7.27 5.27
N ALA A 79 0.54 7.39 4.21
CA ALA A 79 0.08 7.31 2.84
C ALA A 79 0.92 6.30 2.06
N TYR A 80 0.37 5.85 0.95
CA TYR A 80 0.90 4.77 0.14
C TYR A 80 0.94 5.17 -1.33
N ARG A 81 1.91 4.67 -2.08
CA ARG A 81 1.95 4.83 -3.54
C ARG A 81 2.45 3.53 -4.18
N ALA A 82 2.24 3.38 -5.48
CA ALA A 82 2.93 2.34 -6.24
C ALA A 82 4.44 2.62 -6.23
N ALA A 83 5.25 1.58 -6.09
CA ALA A 83 6.68 1.69 -6.31
C ALA A 83 6.95 1.89 -7.81
N PHE A 84 7.91 2.73 -8.16
CA PHE A 84 8.40 2.81 -9.53
C PHE A 84 9.27 1.57 -9.80
N GLN A 85 8.85 0.74 -10.75
CA GLN A 85 9.74 -0.25 -11.34
C GLN A 85 10.42 0.43 -12.54
N ASP A 86 11.72 0.71 -12.43
CA ASP A 86 12.57 1.11 -13.56
C ASP A 86 12.65 -0.01 -14.63
#